data_AF-A0A7C2YLZ4-F1
#
_entry.id   AF-A0A7C2YLZ4-F1
#
_cell.length_a   1.000
_cell.length_b   1.000
_cell.length_c   1.000
_cell.angle_alpha   90.00
_cell.angle_beta   90.00
_cell.angle_gamma   90.00
#
_symmetry.space_group_name_H-M   'P 1'
#
loop_
_entity.id
_entity.type
_entity.pdbx_description
1 polymer ?
#
loop_
_entity_poly.entity_id
_entity_poly.type
_entity_poly.pdbx_seq_one_letter_code
_entity_poly.pdbx_strand_id
1 'polypeptide(L)'
;MAASLARRLRIPLERAVVRVRGHFWREGSALASTLRAGCDGFELDLELESSAPPAEVARLVALARSACYVEQTLTAAVPVRATATLNGRPLELPAEG
;
A
#
# COMPACT_ATOMS: atom_id res chain seq x y z
N MET A 1 -1.88 11.33 1.38
CA MET A 1 -0.51 11.90 1.22
C MET A 1 -0.47 13.05 0.21
N ALA A 2 -1.08 12.89 -0.98
CA ALA A 2 -1.17 13.95 -1.99
C ALA A 2 -1.67 15.31 -1.47
N ALA A 3 -2.77 15.34 -0.71
CA ALA A 3 -3.30 16.58 -0.13
C ALA A 3 -2.31 17.29 0.84
N SER A 4 -1.50 16.52 1.59
CA SER A 4 -0.49 17.10 2.50
C SER A 4 0.65 17.74 1.73
N LEU A 5 1.13 17.09 0.66
CA LEU A 5 2.17 17.62 -0.21
C LEU A 5 1.69 18.81 -1.03
N ALA A 6 0.44 18.80 -1.50
CA ALA A 6 -0.17 19.92 -2.22
C ALA A 6 -0.10 21.19 -1.38
N ARG A 7 -0.49 21.11 -0.09
CA ARG A 7 -0.41 22.23 0.85
C ARG A 7 1.02 22.72 1.08
N ARG A 8 2.00 21.80 1.21
CA ARG A 8 3.42 22.16 1.42
C ARG A 8 4.04 22.84 0.19
N LEU A 9 3.66 22.38 -1.00
CA LEU A 9 4.15 22.91 -2.27
C LEU A 9 3.33 24.11 -2.78
N ARG A 10 2.27 24.50 -2.06
CA ARG A 10 1.33 25.57 -2.44
C ARG A 10 0.67 25.34 -3.81
N ILE A 11 0.42 24.07 -4.14
CA ILE A 11 -0.30 23.69 -5.35
C ILE A 11 -1.79 23.59 -4.99
N PRO A 12 -2.68 24.37 -5.63
CA PRO A 12 -4.11 24.26 -5.38
C PRO A 12 -4.61 22.89 -5.85
N LEU A 13 -5.31 22.20 -4.96
CA LEU A 13 -5.94 20.91 -5.22
C LEU A 13 -7.35 20.95 -4.62
N GLU A 14 -8.32 21.21 -5.48
CA GLU A 14 -9.72 21.43 -5.15
C GLU A 14 -10.40 20.12 -4.79
N ARG A 15 -10.08 19.05 -5.54
CA ARG A 15 -10.57 17.70 -5.27
C ARG A 15 -9.55 16.64 -5.64
N ALA A 16 -9.51 15.58 -4.85
CA ALA A 16 -8.79 14.37 -5.19
C ALA A 16 -9.58 13.14 -4.72
N VAL A 17 -9.85 12.22 -5.65
CA VAL A 17 -10.45 10.93 -5.39
C VAL A 17 -9.49 9.85 -5.88
N VAL A 18 -9.28 8.83 -5.07
CA VAL A 18 -8.45 7.67 -5.44
C VAL A 18 -9.32 6.43 -5.32
N ARG A 19 -9.42 5.67 -6.40
CA ARG A 19 -10.02 4.32 -6.40
C ARG A 19 -8.90 3.31 -6.46
N VAL A 20 -8.92 2.36 -5.54
CA VAL A 20 -7.92 1.29 -5.45
C VAL A 20 -8.63 -0.06 -5.66
N ARG A 21 -8.12 -0.88 -6.57
CA ARG A 21 -8.53 -2.28 -6.75
C ARG A 21 -7.33 -3.17 -6.43
N GLY A 22 -7.53 -4.17 -5.59
CA GLY A 22 -6.51 -5.16 -5.27
C GLY A 22 -6.97 -6.56 -5.68
N HIS A 23 -6.06 -7.33 -6.27
CA HIS A 23 -6.31 -8.70 -6.72
C HIS A 23 -5.61 -9.66 -5.77
N PHE A 24 -6.39 -10.44 -5.02
CA PHE A 24 -5.88 -11.35 -4.00
C PHE A 24 -6.42 -12.75 -4.23
N TRP A 25 -5.61 -13.74 -3.87
CA TRP A 25 -6.01 -15.13 -3.93
C TRP A 25 -5.62 -15.87 -2.65
N ARG A 26 -6.28 -17.00 -2.44
CA ARG A 26 -6.00 -17.94 -1.37
C ARG A 26 -6.33 -19.34 -1.83
N GLU A 27 -5.47 -20.29 -1.48
CA GLU A 27 -5.60 -21.69 -1.86
C GLU A 27 -5.16 -22.61 -0.72
N GLY A 28 -5.39 -23.92 -0.88
CA GLY A 28 -5.01 -24.94 0.10
C GLY A 28 -6.06 -25.21 1.18
N SER A 29 -5.66 -25.92 2.25
CA SER A 29 -6.54 -26.37 3.31
C SER A 29 -6.00 -26.00 4.69
N ALA A 30 -6.88 -25.45 5.52
CA ALA A 30 -6.58 -25.16 6.92
C ALA A 30 -6.26 -26.44 7.69
N LEU A 31 -7.06 -27.50 7.49
CA LEU A 31 -6.88 -28.79 8.17
C LEU A 31 -5.57 -29.47 7.78
N ALA A 32 -5.15 -29.32 6.52
CA ALA A 32 -3.91 -29.92 6.02
C ALA A 32 -2.68 -29.02 6.23
N SER A 33 -2.83 -27.84 6.83
CA SER A 33 -1.75 -26.84 6.99
C SER A 33 -1.07 -26.45 5.67
N THR A 34 -1.85 -26.34 4.58
CA THR A 34 -1.36 -25.96 3.24
C THR A 34 -1.89 -24.61 2.75
N LEU A 35 -2.53 -23.84 3.63
CA LEU A 35 -3.06 -22.53 3.24
C LEU A 35 -1.94 -21.60 2.76
N ARG A 36 -2.11 -21.07 1.56
CA ARG A 36 -1.29 -19.99 1.01
C ARG A 36 -2.18 -18.88 0.48
N ALA A 37 -1.66 -17.67 0.50
CA ALA A 37 -2.32 -16.51 -0.06
C ALA A 37 -1.29 -15.63 -0.77
N GLY A 38 -1.78 -14.85 -1.73
CA GLY A 38 -0.96 -13.92 -2.47
C GLY A 38 -1.77 -12.73 -2.98
N CYS A 39 -1.04 -11.82 -3.62
CA CYS A 39 -1.59 -10.65 -4.26
C CYS A 39 -0.95 -10.52 -5.64
N ASP A 40 -1.78 -10.48 -6.68
CA ASP A 40 -1.30 -10.38 -8.06
C ASP A 40 -1.05 -8.92 -8.46
N GLY A 41 -1.63 -7.97 -7.73
CA GLY A 41 -1.35 -6.56 -7.93
C GLY A 41 -2.46 -5.62 -7.46
N PHE A 42 -2.20 -4.32 -7.68
CA PHE A 42 -3.13 -3.25 -7.39
C PHE A 42 -3.25 -2.31 -8.60
N GLU A 43 -4.45 -1.81 -8.82
CA GLU A 43 -4.74 -0.72 -9.75
C GLU A 43 -5.15 0.52 -8.95
N LEU A 44 -4.57 1.66 -9.31
CA LEU A 44 -4.89 2.96 -8.72
C LEU A 44 -5.40 3.88 -9.81
N ASP A 45 -6.60 4.42 -9.61
CA ASP A 45 -7.23 5.41 -10.49
C ASP A 45 -7.40 6.71 -9.70
N LEU A 46 -6.77 7.79 -10.19
CA LEU A 46 -6.71 9.08 -9.51
C LEU A 46 -7.50 10.12 -10.31
N GLU A 47 -8.62 10.58 -9.75
CA GLU A 47 -9.42 11.67 -10.28
C GLU A 47 -9.06 12.94 -9.50
N LEU A 48 -8.51 13.96 -10.18
CA LEU A 48 -8.04 15.20 -9.56
C LEU A 48 -8.69 16.41 -10.22
N GLU A 49 -9.11 17.38 -9.41
CA GLU A 49 -9.53 18.71 -9.86
C GLU A 49 -8.53 19.72 -9.31
N SER A 50 -7.90 20.49 -10.22
CA SER A 50 -6.89 21.48 -9.89
C SER A 50 -6.95 22.69 -10.82
N SER A 51 -6.80 23.90 -10.28
CA SER A 51 -6.55 25.12 -11.06
C SER A 51 -5.07 25.36 -11.40
N ALA A 52 -4.15 24.52 -10.91
CA ALA A 52 -2.72 24.63 -11.18
C ALA A 52 -2.34 24.20 -12.60
N PRO A 53 -1.17 24.61 -13.12
CA PRO A 53 -0.65 24.08 -14.37
C PRO A 53 -0.53 22.54 -14.34
N PRO A 54 -0.94 21.80 -15.40
CA PRO A 54 -0.93 20.34 -15.39
C PRO A 54 0.43 19.71 -15.04
N ALA A 55 1.53 20.35 -15.44
CA ALA A 55 2.88 19.89 -15.12
C ALA A 55 3.18 19.92 -13.61
N GLU A 56 2.63 20.89 -12.86
CA GLU A 56 2.80 20.95 -11.41
C GLU A 56 1.99 19.88 -10.70
N VAL A 57 0.75 19.62 -11.17
CA VAL A 57 -0.10 18.55 -10.66
C VAL A 57 0.56 17.19 -10.92
N ALA A 58 1.12 16.96 -12.12
CA ALA A 58 1.85 15.74 -12.44
C ALA A 58 3.05 15.52 -11.50
N ARG A 59 3.84 16.58 -11.24
CA ARG A 59 4.97 16.53 -10.29
C ARG A 59 4.50 16.22 -8.86
N LEU A 60 3.39 16.83 -8.43
CA LEU A 60 2.78 16.55 -7.14
C LEU A 60 2.36 15.08 -7.01
N VAL A 61 1.69 14.53 -8.04
CA VAL A 61 1.25 13.12 -8.05
C VAL A 61 2.44 12.17 -7.99
N ALA A 62 3.46 12.41 -8.82
CA ALA A 62 4.68 11.60 -8.82
C ALA A 62 5.35 11.58 -7.44
N LEU A 63 5.50 12.76 -6.82
CA LEU A 63 6.06 12.88 -5.47
C LEU A 63 5.19 12.21 -4.41
N ALA A 64 3.87 12.33 -4.52
CA ALA A 64 2.94 11.71 -3.57
C ALA A 64 3.00 10.19 -3.61
N ARG A 65 3.18 9.60 -4.80
CA ARG A 65 3.35 8.14 -4.97
C ARG A 65 4.71 7.67 -4.49
N SER A 66 5.78 8.38 -4.82
CA SER A 66 7.14 8.02 -4.35
C SER A 66 7.27 8.11 -2.83
N ALA A 67 6.51 8.98 -2.18
CA ALA A 67 6.49 9.11 -0.73
C ALA A 67 5.48 8.16 -0.04
N CYS A 68 4.59 7.49 -0.80
CA CYS A 68 3.51 6.69 -0.24
C CYS A 68 4.03 5.40 0.40
N TYR A 69 4.10 5.37 1.75
CA TYR A 69 4.60 4.21 2.50
C TYR A 69 3.99 2.87 2.05
N VAL A 70 2.68 2.84 1.83
CA VAL A 70 1.97 1.63 1.39
C VAL A 70 2.43 1.20 0.00
N GLU A 71 2.45 2.12 -0.97
CA GLU A 71 2.86 1.80 -2.34
C GLU A 71 4.33 1.37 -2.42
N GLN A 72 5.21 2.04 -1.67
CA GLN A 72 6.62 1.66 -1.59
C GLN A 72 6.81 0.29 -0.92
N THR A 73 5.98 -0.05 0.08
CA THR A 73 6.00 -1.37 0.72
C THR A 73 5.48 -2.46 -0.22
N LEU A 74 4.47 -2.17 -1.05
CA LEU A 74 3.90 -3.13 -1.99
C LEU A 74 4.80 -3.40 -3.19
N THR A 75 5.69 -2.47 -3.54
CA THR A 75 6.59 -2.58 -4.69
C THR A 75 8.00 -3.08 -4.33
N ALA A 76 8.27 -3.31 -3.05
CA ALA A 76 9.55 -3.81 -2.55
C ALA A 76 9.37 -5.05 -1.67
N ALA A 77 10.35 -5.96 -1.70
CA ALA A 77 10.42 -7.05 -0.74
C ALA A 77 10.86 -6.51 0.63
N VAL A 78 9.90 -6.06 1.44
CA VAL A 78 10.15 -5.59 2.81
C VAL A 78 10.09 -6.77 3.78
N PRO A 79 11.14 -7.04 4.57
CA PRO A 79 11.14 -8.16 5.50
C PRO A 79 10.11 -7.95 6.62
N VAL A 80 9.26 -8.95 6.82
CA VAL A 80 8.31 -9.01 7.94
C VAL A 80 8.87 -9.96 9.00
N ARG A 81 8.86 -9.54 10.26
CA ARG A 81 9.25 -10.38 11.40
C ARG A 81 8.06 -10.57 12.32
N ALA A 82 7.66 -11.82 12.51
CA ALA A 82 6.58 -12.18 13.42
C ALA A 82 7.13 -12.90 14.65
N THR A 83 6.60 -12.55 15.81
CA THR A 83 6.83 -13.25 17.08
C THR A 83 5.48 -13.48 17.75
N ALA A 84 5.30 -14.60 18.43
CA ALA A 84 4.08 -14.90 19.15
C ALA A 84 4.36 -15.17 20.64
N THR A 85 3.40 -14.82 21.49
CA THR A 85 3.41 -15.11 22.92
C THR A 85 2.10 -15.80 23.27
N LEU A 86 2.18 -16.98 23.89
CA LEU A 86 1.03 -17.76 24.34
C LEU A 86 1.06 -17.88 25.86
N ASN A 87 0.03 -17.36 26.52
CA ASN A 87 -0.13 -17.41 27.98
C ASN A 87 1.12 -16.88 28.75
N GLY A 88 1.70 -15.79 28.26
CA GLY A 88 2.86 -15.14 28.88
C GLY A 88 4.21 -15.80 28.58
N ARG A 89 4.27 -16.81 27.70
CA ARG A 89 5.51 -17.46 27.27
C ARG A 89 5.72 -17.29 25.76
N PRO A 90 6.96 -17.09 25.28
CA PRO A 90 7.23 -17.09 23.85
C PRO A 90 6.72 -18.38 23.19
N LEU A 91 6.02 -18.23 22.08
CA LEU A 91 5.55 -19.32 21.25
C LEU A 91 6.46 -19.41 20.03
N GLU A 92 7.15 -20.53 19.89
CA GLU A 92 7.91 -20.85 18.69
C GLU A 92 6.94 -21.06 17.52
N LEU A 93 7.13 -20.26 16.46
CA LEU A 93 6.36 -20.39 15.23
C LEU A 93 7.08 -21.39 14.31
N PRO A 94 6.34 -22.28 13.61
CA PRO A 94 6.95 -23.10 12.57
C PRO A 94 7.56 -22.21 11.50
N ALA A 95 8.74 -22.60 10.98
CA ALA A 95 9.43 -21.83 9.94
C ALA A 95 8.52 -21.65 8.71
N GLU A 96 8.39 -20.41 8.26
CA GLU A 96 7.65 -20.08 7.04
C GLU A 96 8.38 -20.72 5.85
N GLY A 97 7.69 -21.58 5.10
CA GLY A 97 8.19 -22.28 3.91
C GLY A 97 7.60 -21.75 2.63
#